data_AF-A0AAD3HHD2-F1
#
_entry.id   AF-A0AAD3HHD2-F1
#
_cell.length_a   1.000
_cell.length_b   1.000
_cell.length_c   1.000
_cell.angle_alpha   90.00
_cell.angle_beta   90.00
_cell.angle_gamma   90.00
#
_symmetry.space_group_name_H-M   'P 1'
#
loop_
_entity.id
_entity.type
_entity.pdbx_description
1 polymer ?
#
loop_
_entity_poly.entity_id
_entity_poly.type
_entity_poly.pdbx_seq_one_letter_code
_entity_poly.pdbx_strand_id
1 'polypeptide(L)'
;MAALKPSPVKAAASAQEIAQLRSQVTSLTHELGVVTQRCGLLGRLITGESTSVTAEDVLLSGEEVQEAALRAIWLAHYWGLARDLGILPELATAQAERWSRAAPPVEVLYTAAADVARRVREQTQGSSSSQTAAATATSTAASSTR
;
A
#
# COMPACT_ATOMS: atom_id res chain seq x y z
N MET A 1 27.73 23.20 50.80
CA MET A 1 27.26 22.94 49.42
C MET A 1 25.76 22.75 49.47
N ALA A 2 24.98 23.77 49.08
CA ALA A 2 23.51 23.71 49.12
C ALA A 2 23.00 22.87 47.96
N ALA A 3 22.52 21.66 48.26
CA ALA A 3 21.83 20.81 47.29
C ALA A 3 20.47 21.45 46.99
N LEU A 4 20.35 22.10 45.83
CA LEU A 4 19.09 22.61 45.31
C LEU A 4 18.21 21.39 44.93
N LYS A 5 17.43 20.90 45.90
CA LYS A 5 16.46 19.85 45.66
C LYS A 5 15.39 20.40 44.71
N PRO A 6 15.14 19.78 43.55
CA PRO A 6 14.12 20.24 42.63
C PRO A 6 12.75 20.16 43.30
N SER A 7 11.86 21.11 42.99
CA SER A 7 10.50 21.08 43.53
C SER A 7 9.80 19.78 43.07
N PRO A 8 8.96 19.17 43.92
CA PRO A 8 8.34 17.87 43.66
C PRO A 8 7.50 17.88 42.37
N VAL A 9 6.91 19.03 42.02
CA VAL A 9 6.11 19.21 40.81
C VAL A 9 6.98 19.13 39.55
N LYS A 10 8.17 19.73 39.57
CA LYS A 10 9.09 19.72 38.43
C LYS A 10 9.71 18.33 38.22
N ALA A 11 9.98 17.62 39.30
CA ALA A 11 10.44 16.23 39.27
C ALA A 11 9.35 15.30 38.68
N ALA A 12 8.09 15.45 39.10
CA ALA A 12 6.98 14.65 38.58
C ALA A 12 6.71 14.90 37.08
N ALA A 13 6.73 16.17 36.64
CA ALA A 13 6.57 16.52 35.22
C ALA A 13 7.69 15.91 34.36
N SER A 14 8.94 15.99 34.81
CA SER A 14 10.08 15.38 34.10
C SER A 14 9.99 13.85 34.05
N ALA A 15 9.48 13.20 35.10
CA ALA A 15 9.30 11.75 35.13
C ALA A 15 8.21 11.29 34.14
N GLN A 16 7.14 12.06 34.00
CA GLN A 16 6.07 11.80 33.04
C GLN A 16 6.54 11.95 31.59
N GLU A 17 7.34 12.99 31.30
CA GLU A 17 7.95 13.18 29.98
C GLU A 17 8.93 12.04 29.64
N ILE A 18 9.75 11.61 30.60
CA ILE A 18 10.65 10.45 30.43
C ILE A 18 9.85 9.17 30.17
N ALA A 19 8.73 8.96 30.86
CA ALA A 19 7.86 7.80 30.63
C ALA A 19 7.22 7.82 29.24
N GLN A 20 6.78 8.99 28.79
CA GLN A 20 6.22 9.19 27.45
C GLN A 20 7.27 8.99 26.34
N LEU A 21 8.49 9.50 26.52
CA LEU A 21 9.57 9.28 25.56
C LEU A 21 9.96 7.80 25.49
N ARG A 22 9.98 7.09 26.62
CA ARG A 22 10.23 5.65 26.65
C ARG A 22 9.12 4.85 25.94
N SER A 23 7.86 5.23 26.10
CA SER A 23 6.77 4.58 25.36
C SER A 23 6.84 4.85 23.86
N GLN A 24 7.22 6.06 23.45
CA GLN A 24 7.46 6.38 22.04
C GLN A 24 8.64 5.60 21.45
N VAL A 25 9.77 5.51 22.17
CA VAL A 25 10.93 4.73 21.71
C VAL A 25 10.59 3.25 21.56
N THR A 26 9.84 2.67 22.49
CA THR A 26 9.40 1.27 22.41
C THR A 26 8.43 1.02 21.26
N SER A 27 7.52 1.95 20.99
CA SER A 27 6.66 1.91 19.81
C SER A 27 7.47 2.00 18.51
N LEU A 28 8.36 2.98 18.38
CA LEU A 28 9.17 3.17 17.18
C LEU A 28 10.13 2.01 16.91
N THR A 29 10.68 1.42 17.96
CA THR A 29 11.53 0.22 17.82
C THR A 29 10.73 -1.00 17.36
N HIS A 30 9.48 -1.15 17.80
CA HIS A 30 8.59 -2.18 17.28
C HIS A 30 8.29 -1.98 15.79
N GLU A 31 7.90 -0.76 15.40
CA GLU A 31 7.64 -0.40 13.99
C GLU A 31 8.86 -0.63 13.09
N LEU A 32 10.05 -0.22 13.54
CA LEU A 32 11.31 -0.49 12.83
C LEU A 32 11.59 -1.99 12.65
N GLY A 33 11.27 -2.81 13.66
CA GLY A 33 11.39 -4.25 13.59
C GLY A 33 10.50 -4.85 12.50
N VAL A 34 9.24 -4.40 12.43
CA VAL A 34 8.27 -4.82 11.41
C VAL A 34 8.74 -4.41 10.01
N VAL A 35 9.17 -3.17 9.82
CA VAL A 35 9.68 -2.69 8.51
C VAL A 35 10.92 -3.47 8.09
N THR A 36 11.87 -3.70 8.99
CA THR A 36 13.10 -4.45 8.70
C THR A 36 12.80 -5.89 8.27
N GLN A 37 11.88 -6.55 8.98
CA GLN A 37 11.43 -7.89 8.62
C GLN A 37 10.78 -7.92 7.23
N ARG A 38 9.87 -6.98 6.95
CA ARG A 38 9.19 -6.86 5.65
C ARG A 38 10.16 -6.62 4.50
N CYS A 39 11.11 -5.70 4.66
CA CYS A 39 12.14 -5.44 3.66
C CYS A 39 13.01 -6.68 3.38
N GLY A 40 13.35 -7.45 4.41
CA GLY A 40 14.07 -8.71 4.25
C GLY A 40 13.27 -9.75 3.46
N LEU A 41 11.98 -9.90 3.74
CA LEU A 41 11.10 -10.82 3.02
C LEU A 41 10.88 -10.39 1.55
N LEU A 42 10.63 -9.11 1.31
CA LEU A 42 10.54 -8.54 -0.04
C LEU A 42 11.82 -8.73 -0.84
N GLY A 43 12.98 -8.56 -0.20
CA GLY A 43 14.28 -8.82 -0.82
C GLY A 43 14.37 -10.24 -1.38
N ARG A 44 14.02 -11.26 -0.58
CA ARG A 44 14.07 -12.67 -1.01
C ARG A 44 13.02 -13.01 -2.08
N LEU A 45 11.85 -12.38 -2.01
CA LEU A 45 10.79 -12.54 -3.01
C LEU A 45 11.25 -12.00 -4.38
N ILE A 46 11.89 -10.83 -4.37
CA ILE A 46 12.39 -10.17 -5.58
C ILE A 46 13.59 -10.93 -6.15
N THR A 47 14.56 -11.33 -5.32
CA THR A 47 15.76 -12.04 -5.80
C THR A 47 15.50 -13.49 -6.22
N GLY A 48 14.31 -14.03 -5.90
CA GLY A 48 13.96 -15.43 -6.22
C GLY A 48 14.71 -16.45 -5.35
N GLU A 49 15.36 -16.00 -4.28
CA GLU A 49 16.23 -16.80 -3.41
C GLU A 49 15.41 -17.67 -2.43
N SER A 50 14.09 -17.51 -2.38
CA SER A 50 13.20 -18.37 -1.60
C SER A 50 11.81 -18.46 -2.22
N THR A 51 11.33 -19.68 -2.45
CA THR A 51 9.97 -19.97 -2.94
C THR A 51 8.92 -20.05 -1.82
N SER A 52 9.32 -19.86 -0.56
CA SER A 52 8.45 -20.05 0.62
C SER A 52 7.89 -18.75 1.22
N VAL A 53 8.25 -17.58 0.70
CA VAL A 53 7.72 -16.30 1.18
C VAL A 53 6.42 -16.03 0.45
N THR A 54 5.31 -16.02 1.19
CA THR A 54 4.01 -15.64 0.62
C THR A 54 3.75 -14.15 0.84
N ALA A 55 2.83 -13.57 0.07
CA ALA A 55 2.42 -12.18 0.24
C ALA A 55 1.84 -11.90 1.65
N GLU A 56 1.28 -12.93 2.28
CA GLU A 56 0.73 -12.92 3.64
C GLU A 56 1.85 -12.77 4.68
N ASP A 57 3.01 -13.41 4.47
CA ASP A 57 4.19 -13.29 5.33
C ASP A 57 4.76 -11.86 5.34
N VAL A 58 4.57 -11.13 4.25
CA VAL A 58 5.02 -9.73 4.08
C VAL A 58 4.01 -8.74 4.69
N LEU A 59 2.84 -9.19 5.17
CA LEU A 59 1.73 -8.35 5.64
C LEU A 59 1.38 -7.26 4.62
N LEU A 60 1.26 -7.65 3.34
CA LEU A 60 0.69 -6.78 2.31
C LEU A 60 -0.82 -6.67 2.56
N SER A 61 -1.36 -5.46 2.50
CA SER A 61 -2.80 -5.26 2.43
C SER A 61 -3.35 -5.91 1.15
N GLY A 62 -4.62 -6.32 1.17
CA GLY A 62 -5.24 -6.96 0.01
C GLY A 62 -5.16 -6.11 -1.27
N GLU A 63 -5.17 -4.79 -1.13
CA GLU A 63 -4.96 -3.84 -2.23
C GLU A 63 -3.52 -3.88 -2.77
N GLU A 64 -2.51 -3.88 -1.89
CA GLU A 64 -1.10 -3.96 -2.30
C GLU A 64 -0.78 -5.29 -3.01
N VAL A 65 -1.41 -6.39 -2.60
CA VAL A 65 -1.29 -7.69 -3.28
C VAL A 65 -1.90 -7.63 -4.68
N GLN A 66 -3.10 -7.05 -4.83
CA GLN A 66 -3.76 -6.88 -6.13
C GLN A 66 -2.95 -5.97 -7.07
N GLU A 67 -2.37 -4.90 -6.54
CA GLU A 67 -1.56 -3.98 -7.33
C GLU A 67 -0.22 -4.62 -7.73
N ALA A 68 0.41 -5.38 -6.84
CA ALA A 68 1.62 -6.14 -7.15
C ALA A 68 1.36 -7.22 -8.23
N ALA A 69 0.24 -7.93 -8.14
CA ALA A 69 -0.21 -8.88 -9.15
C ALA A 69 -0.42 -8.24 -10.52
N LEU A 70 -1.07 -7.07 -10.55
CA LEU A 70 -1.29 -6.29 -11.78
C LEU A 70 0.04 -5.85 -12.41
N ARG A 71 0.96 -5.31 -11.61
CA ARG A 71 2.30 -4.91 -12.09
C ARG A 71 3.09 -6.11 -12.61
N ALA A 72 3.04 -7.24 -11.91
CA ALA A 72 3.76 -8.46 -12.29
C ALA A 72 3.30 -9.02 -13.64
N ILE A 73 1.99 -9.11 -13.89
CA ILE A 73 1.50 -9.64 -15.17
C ILE A 73 1.74 -8.68 -16.34
N TRP A 74 1.70 -7.37 -16.09
CA TRP A 74 2.08 -6.37 -17.10
C TRP A 74 3.55 -6.52 -17.46
N LEU A 75 4.44 -6.67 -16.47
CA LEU A 75 5.86 -6.94 -16.71
C LEU A 75 6.07 -8.25 -17.48
N ALA A 76 5.38 -9.33 -17.11
CA ALA A 76 5.45 -10.59 -17.85
C ALA A 76 5.07 -10.42 -19.33
N HIS A 77 4.01 -9.65 -19.61
CA HIS A 77 3.58 -9.35 -20.98
C HIS A 77 4.62 -8.54 -21.76
N TYR A 78 5.13 -7.45 -21.19
CA TYR A 78 6.13 -6.60 -21.87
C TYR A 78 7.48 -7.30 -22.06
N TRP A 79 7.92 -8.11 -21.10
CA TRP A 79 9.13 -8.93 -21.27
C TRP A 79 8.95 -10.03 -22.32
N GLY A 80 7.75 -10.62 -22.43
CA GLY A 80 7.40 -11.52 -23.52
C GLY A 80 7.48 -10.84 -24.88
N LEU A 81 6.92 -9.63 -25.01
CA LEU A 81 7.06 -8.81 -26.22
C LEU A 81 8.52 -8.45 -26.53
N ALA A 82 9.30 -8.06 -25.51
CA ALA A 82 10.72 -7.76 -25.68
C ALA A 82 11.50 -8.97 -26.19
N ARG A 83 11.19 -10.17 -25.70
CA ARG A 83 11.75 -11.45 -26.18
C ARG A 83 11.38 -11.67 -27.64
N ASP A 84 10.10 -11.55 -27.99
CA ASP A 84 9.60 -11.83 -29.34
C ASP A 84 10.09 -10.80 -30.38
N LEU A 85 10.36 -9.57 -29.95
CA LEU A 85 10.96 -8.50 -30.75
C LEU A 85 12.50 -8.54 -30.79
N GLY A 86 13.14 -9.48 -30.08
CA GLY A 86 14.60 -9.60 -30.04
C GLY A 86 15.32 -8.48 -29.29
N ILE A 87 14.63 -7.75 -28.40
CA ILE A 87 15.20 -6.67 -27.60
C ILE A 87 15.87 -7.30 -26.37
N LEU A 88 17.21 -7.24 -26.29
CA LEU A 88 18.00 -7.83 -25.20
C LEU A 88 17.61 -9.30 -24.92
N PRO A 89 17.76 -10.21 -25.91
CA PRO A 89 17.09 -11.51 -25.93
C PRO A 89 17.36 -12.40 -24.71
N GLU A 90 18.60 -12.44 -24.23
CA GLU A 90 18.97 -13.22 -23.03
C GLU A 90 18.31 -12.67 -21.76
N LEU A 91 18.29 -11.35 -21.61
CA LEU A 91 17.67 -10.70 -20.47
C LEU A 91 16.14 -10.79 -20.53
N ALA A 92 15.56 -10.56 -21.71
CA ALA A 92 14.12 -10.60 -21.92
C ALA A 92 13.56 -12.01 -21.69
N THR A 93 14.28 -13.05 -22.10
CA THR A 93 13.91 -14.45 -21.83
C THR A 93 13.92 -14.73 -20.33
N ALA A 94 15.02 -14.41 -19.64
CA ALA A 94 15.14 -14.63 -18.19
C ALA A 94 14.09 -13.84 -17.38
N GLN A 95 13.82 -12.59 -17.77
CA GLN A 95 12.82 -11.76 -17.09
C GLN A 95 11.39 -12.24 -17.41
N ALA A 96 11.08 -12.62 -18.65
CA ALA A 96 9.75 -13.14 -19.00
C ALA A 96 9.40 -14.40 -18.20
N GLU A 97 10.35 -15.33 -18.04
CA GLU A 97 10.17 -16.53 -17.21
C GLU A 97 10.00 -16.19 -15.72
N ARG A 98 10.80 -15.26 -15.20
CA ARG A 98 10.70 -14.81 -13.82
C ARG A 98 9.36 -14.14 -13.51
N TRP A 99 8.93 -13.21 -14.35
CA TRP A 99 7.69 -12.45 -14.14
C TRP A 99 6.45 -13.28 -14.44
N SER A 100 6.49 -14.21 -15.39
CA SER A 100 5.38 -15.16 -15.62
C SER A 100 5.17 -16.11 -14.45
N ARG A 101 6.24 -16.51 -13.75
CA ARG A 101 6.15 -17.32 -12.52
C ARG A 101 5.61 -16.54 -11.31
N ALA A 102 5.80 -15.22 -11.29
CA ALA A 102 5.28 -14.33 -10.26
C ALA A 102 3.88 -13.79 -10.59
N ALA A 103 3.45 -13.88 -11.84
CA ALA A 103 2.15 -13.41 -12.28
C ALA A 103 1.04 -14.42 -11.91
N PRO A 104 -0.09 -13.96 -11.35
CA PRO A 104 -1.25 -14.81 -11.21
C PRO A 104 -1.81 -15.21 -12.59
N PRO A 105 -2.60 -16.30 -12.68
CA PRO A 105 -3.26 -16.70 -13.91
C PRO A 105 -4.06 -15.54 -14.52
N VAL A 106 -4.03 -15.40 -15.84
CA VAL A 106 -4.62 -14.26 -16.55
C VAL A 106 -6.12 -14.07 -16.26
N GLU A 107 -6.83 -15.12 -15.89
CA GLU A 107 -8.26 -15.04 -15.54
C GLU A 107 -8.51 -14.27 -14.25
N VAL A 108 -7.59 -14.35 -13.30
CA VAL A 108 -7.63 -13.57 -12.05
C VAL A 108 -7.42 -12.08 -12.36
N LEU A 109 -6.63 -11.78 -13.39
CA LEU A 109 -6.44 -10.40 -13.85
C LEU A 109 -7.72 -9.81 -14.42
N TYR A 110 -8.43 -10.55 -15.28
CA TYR A 110 -9.68 -10.09 -15.87
C TYR A 110 -10.72 -9.78 -14.79
N THR A 111 -10.83 -10.63 -13.77
CA THR A 111 -11.73 -10.38 -12.64
C THR A 111 -11.32 -9.14 -11.85
N ALA A 112 -10.03 -8.97 -11.54
CA ALA A 112 -9.54 -7.81 -10.81
C ALA A 112 -9.71 -6.50 -11.61
N ALA A 113 -9.43 -6.53 -12.91
CA ALA A 113 -9.60 -5.39 -13.80
C ALA A 113 -11.08 -4.98 -13.93
N ALA A 114 -12.00 -5.95 -14.03
CA ALA A 114 -13.43 -5.70 -14.05
C ALA A 114 -13.92 -5.06 -12.75
N ASP A 115 -13.39 -5.52 -11.60
CA ASP A 115 -13.72 -4.97 -10.29
C ASP A 115 -13.24 -3.53 -10.11
N VAL A 116 -12.02 -3.23 -10.56
CA VAL A 116 -11.49 -1.85 -10.57
C VAL A 116 -12.33 -0.96 -11.48
N ALA A 117 -12.63 -1.40 -12.70
CA ALA A 117 -13.46 -0.65 -13.64
C ALA A 117 -14.86 -0.34 -13.08
N ARG A 118 -15.45 -1.30 -12.36
CA ARG A 118 -16.74 -1.13 -11.67
C ARG A 118 -16.66 -0.10 -10.54
N ARG A 119 -15.63 -0.16 -9.69
CA ARG A 119 -15.43 0.82 -8.59
C ARG A 119 -15.23 2.24 -9.12
N VAL A 120 -14.45 2.40 -10.20
CA VAL A 120 -14.27 3.70 -10.87
C VAL A 120 -15.60 4.23 -11.39
N ARG A 121 -16.43 3.38 -12.00
CA ARG A 121 -17.78 3.78 -12.46
C ARG A 121 -18.66 4.23 -11.29
N GLU A 122 -18.69 3.48 -10.20
CA GLU A 122 -19.46 3.82 -8.99
C GLU A 122 -19.00 5.15 -8.37
N GLN A 123 -17.69 5.43 -8.34
CA GLN A 123 -17.14 6.70 -7.87
C GLN A 123 -17.55 7.87 -8.77
N THR A 124 -17.51 7.71 -10.09
CA THR A 124 -17.95 8.75 -11.04
C THR A 124 -19.46 9.04 -10.93
N GLN A 125 -20.28 8.03 -10.62
CA GLN A 125 -21.71 8.21 -10.38
C GLN A 125 -22.01 8.83 -9.02
N GLY A 126 -21.29 8.46 -7.95
CA GLY A 126 -21.44 9.03 -6.61
C GLY A 126 -21.02 10.51 -6.51
N SER A 127 -20.00 10.93 -7.27
CA SER A 127 -19.62 12.34 -7.37
C SER A 127 -20.64 13.17 -8.15
N SER A 128 -21.31 12.57 -9.14
CA SER A 128 -22.35 13.24 -9.93
C SER A 128 -23.65 13.42 -9.16
N SER A 129 -24.06 12.44 -8.35
CA SER A 129 -25.27 12.51 -7.51
C SER A 129 -25.12 13.48 -6.33
N SER A 130 -23.90 13.64 -5.80
CA SER A 130 -23.63 14.62 -4.74
C SER A 130 -23.71 16.08 -5.25
N GLN A 131 -23.34 16.34 -6.51
CA GLN A 131 -23.47 17.67 -7.12
C GLN A 131 -24.92 17.99 -7.56
N THR A 132 -25.70 17.02 -8.03
CA THR A 132 -27.10 17.26 -8.42
C THR A 132 -28.03 17.42 -7.21
N ALA A 133 -27.78 16.75 -6.09
CA ALA A 133 -28.55 16.94 -4.85
C ALA A 133 -28.33 18.35 -4.25
N ALA A 134 -27.10 18.86 -4.25
CA ALA A 134 -26.78 20.21 -3.76
C ALA A 134 -27.38 21.31 -4.65
N ALA A 135 -27.36 21.14 -5.97
CA ALA A 135 -27.97 22.07 -6.92
C ALA A 135 -29.52 22.08 -6.81
N THR A 136 -30.13 20.91 -6.58
CA THR A 136 -31.59 20.80 -6.41
C THR A 136 -32.06 21.41 -5.08
N ALA A 137 -31.34 21.17 -3.98
CA ALA A 137 -31.65 21.78 -2.68
C ALA A 137 -31.56 23.32 -2.71
N THR A 138 -30.59 23.85 -3.45
CA THR A 138 -30.43 25.31 -3.62
C THR A 138 -31.53 25.91 -4.50
N SER A 139 -32.00 25.18 -5.52
CA SER A 139 -33.12 25.60 -6.38
C SER A 139 -34.48 25.51 -5.70
N THR A 140 -34.71 24.52 -4.83
CA THR A 140 -35.98 24.38 -4.09
C THR A 140 -36.11 25.40 -2.96
N ALA A 141 -35.01 25.80 -2.31
CA ALA A 141 -35.02 26.88 -1.32
C ALA A 141 -35.37 28.25 -1.95
N ALA A 142 -34.94 28.51 -3.19
CA ALA A 142 -35.22 29.76 -3.90
C ALA A 142 -36.68 29.89 -4.41
N SER A 143 -37.41 28.78 -4.53
CA SER A 143 -38.79 28.75 -5.04
C SER A 143 -39.86 28.74 -3.95
N SER A 144 -39.48 28.63 -2.67
CA SER A 144 -40.40 28.60 -1.53
C SER A 144 -40.54 29.94 -0.79
N THR A 145 -40.01 31.04 -1.34
CA THR A 145 -40.08 32.40 -0.74
C THR A 145 -40.78 33.41 -1.67
N ARG A 146 -41.78 32.99 -2.44
CA ARG A 146 -42.62 33.92 -3.21
C ARG A 146 -44.10 33.63 -3.06
#